data_AF-A0A348B5Q8-F1
#
_entry.id   AF-A0A348B5Q8-F1
#
_cell.length_a   1.000
_cell.length_b   1.000
_cell.length_c   1.000
_cell.angle_alpha   90.00
_cell.angle_beta   90.00
_cell.angle_gamma   90.00
#
_symmetry.space_group_name_H-M   'P 1'
#
loop_
_entity.id
_entity.type
_entity.pdbx_description
1 polymer ?
#
loop_
_entity_poly.entity_id
_entity_poly.type
_entity_poly.pdbx_seq_one_letter_code
_entity_poly.pdbx_strand_id
1 'polypeptide(L)'
;MRNLNLAFADEEQLLQFLWLVKTYLRCAYSPDPDDRRECFGSAKKGRAHMSRVLFVPQVSHRNGENYVLKSLAFYVIGECPRLEGVLENEKGLKGLYDEFEKVKDNYLAGESKLKDFYALFPNCGGSK
;
A
#
# COMPACT_ATOMS: atom_id res chain seq x y z
N MET A 1 -7.77 10.54 -11.64
CA MET A 1 -8.30 9.58 -10.66
C MET A 1 -9.00 8.47 -11.42
N ARG A 2 -8.56 7.22 -11.31
CA ARG A 2 -9.21 6.08 -11.98
C ARG A 2 -10.16 5.35 -11.03
N ASN A 3 -11.23 4.80 -11.61
CA ASN A 3 -12.32 4.15 -10.90
C ASN A 3 -11.93 2.69 -10.58
N LEU A 4 -11.66 2.38 -9.31
CA LEU A 4 -11.19 1.07 -8.84
C LEU A 4 -12.35 0.11 -8.53
N ASN A 5 -13.36 0.58 -7.80
CA ASN A 5 -14.50 -0.22 -7.29
C ASN A 5 -14.08 -1.55 -6.63
N LEU A 6 -13.15 -1.50 -5.67
CA LEU A 6 -12.74 -2.66 -4.89
C LEU A 6 -13.60 -2.77 -3.63
N ALA A 7 -14.14 -3.94 -3.36
CA ALA A 7 -15.03 -4.16 -2.21
C ALA A 7 -14.29 -4.85 -1.07
N PHE A 8 -14.59 -4.44 0.16
CA PHE A 8 -14.05 -5.01 1.39
C PHE A 8 -15.21 -5.28 2.34
N ALA A 9 -15.15 -6.41 3.04
CA ALA A 9 -16.24 -6.83 3.94
C ALA A 9 -16.41 -5.87 5.13
N ASP A 10 -15.29 -5.33 5.61
CA ASP A 10 -15.23 -4.46 6.78
C ASP A 10 -14.13 -3.39 6.64
N GLU A 11 -14.04 -2.52 7.63
CA GLU A 11 -13.05 -1.43 7.68
C GLU A 11 -11.63 -1.98 7.81
N GLU A 12 -11.46 -3.08 8.54
CA GLU A 12 -10.16 -3.67 8.82
C GLU A 12 -9.50 -4.18 7.53
N GLN A 13 -10.24 -4.91 6.70
CA GLN A 13 -9.77 -5.37 5.39
C GLN A 13 -9.36 -4.21 4.48
N LEU A 14 -10.14 -3.12 4.48
CA LEU A 14 -9.81 -1.92 3.73
C LEU A 14 -8.50 -1.29 4.23
N LEU A 15 -8.34 -1.11 5.54
CA LEU A 15 -7.14 -0.52 6.13
C LEU A 15 -5.90 -1.36 5.86
N GLN A 16 -6.02 -2.68 5.94
CA GLN A 16 -4.94 -3.61 5.62
C GLN A 16 -4.53 -3.53 4.15
N PHE A 17 -5.51 -3.48 3.24
CA PHE A 17 -5.23 -3.29 1.82
C PHE A 17 -4.53 -1.95 1.54
N LEU A 18 -4.96 -0.85 2.17
CA LEU A 18 -4.29 0.45 2.04
C LEU A 18 -2.85 0.42 2.58
N TRP A 19 -2.61 -0.29 3.67
CA TRP A 19 -1.27 -0.50 4.20
C TRP A 19 -0.39 -1.31 3.23
N LEU A 20 -0.97 -2.32 2.58
CA LEU A 20 -0.30 -3.11 1.55
C LEU A 20 0.07 -2.26 0.33
N VAL A 21 -0.83 -1.38 -0.13
CA VAL A 21 -0.55 -0.42 -1.21
C VAL A 21 0.62 0.50 -0.83
N LYS A 22 0.62 1.04 0.39
CA LYS A 22 1.74 1.85 0.88
C LYS A 22 3.06 1.08 0.86
N THR A 23 3.03 -0.18 1.27
CA THR A 23 4.21 -1.06 1.28
C THR A 23 4.71 -1.34 -0.14
N TYR A 24 3.81 -1.65 -1.07
CA TYR A 24 4.14 -1.86 -2.48
C TYR A 24 4.85 -0.65 -3.08
N LEU A 25 4.24 0.54 -2.98
CA LEU A 25 4.78 1.76 -3.55
C LEU A 25 6.13 2.12 -2.94
N ARG A 26 6.28 1.93 -1.63
CA ARG A 26 7.57 2.13 -0.94
C ARG A 26 8.67 1.26 -1.55
N CYS A 27 8.37 0.03 -1.93
CA CYS A 27 9.37 -0.87 -2.50
C CYS A 27 9.60 -0.70 -3.99
N ALA A 28 8.59 -0.26 -4.73
CA ALA A 28 8.74 0.10 -6.13
C ALA A 28 9.52 1.42 -6.31
N TYR A 29 9.52 2.30 -5.30
CA TYR A 29 10.15 3.62 -5.35
C TYR A 29 11.68 3.61 -5.50
N SER A 30 12.39 2.97 -4.58
CA SER A 30 13.87 2.94 -4.60
C SER A 30 14.37 1.68 -3.92
N PRO A 31 15.42 1.02 -4.45
CA PRO A 31 16.11 -0.04 -3.72
C PRO A 31 16.81 0.51 -2.45
N ASP A 32 17.17 1.80 -2.43
CA ASP A 32 17.83 2.44 -1.30
C ASP A 32 16.88 2.54 -0.07
N PRO A 33 17.22 1.95 1.08
CA PRO A 33 16.40 2.03 2.30
C PRO A 33 16.24 3.43 2.90
N ASP A 34 17.19 4.34 2.69
CA ASP A 34 17.17 5.69 3.23
C ASP A 34 16.31 6.64 2.37
N ASP A 35 16.38 6.53 1.03
CA ASP A 35 15.43 7.19 0.12
C ASP A 35 13.98 6.81 0.47
N ARG A 36 13.73 5.51 0.68
CA ARG A 36 12.42 4.99 1.08
C ARG A 36 11.96 5.55 2.42
N ARG A 37 12.89 5.74 3.36
CA ARG A 37 12.57 6.29 4.70
C ARG A 37 12.22 7.77 4.62
N GLU A 38 12.93 8.54 3.80
CA GLU A 38 12.66 9.96 3.64
C GLU A 38 11.27 10.21 3.03
N CYS A 39 10.88 9.41 2.03
CA CYS A 39 9.61 9.61 1.33
C CYS A 39 8.40 8.93 1.99
N PHE A 40 8.53 7.70 2.50
CA PHE A 40 7.40 6.95 3.08
C PHE A 40 7.37 6.93 4.61
N GLY A 41 8.38 7.54 5.24
CA GLY A 41 8.53 7.62 6.69
C GLY A 41 9.10 6.34 7.31
N SER A 42 9.43 6.43 8.61
CA SER A 42 9.68 5.25 9.46
C SER A 42 9.44 5.56 10.92
N ALA A 43 8.99 4.55 11.67
CA ALA A 43 9.07 4.54 13.12
C ALA A 43 10.39 3.86 13.53
N LYS A 44 11.47 4.64 13.69
CA LYS A 44 12.71 4.16 14.35
C LYS A 44 12.96 4.98 15.61
N LYS A 45 13.14 4.27 16.74
CA LYS A 45 13.67 4.74 18.04
C LYS A 45 13.59 6.26 18.26
N GLY A 46 12.41 6.76 18.63
CA GLY A 46 12.25 8.13 19.16
C GLY A 46 12.22 9.27 18.14
N ARG A 47 12.31 9.00 16.83
CA ARG A 47 12.05 10.01 15.78
C ARG A 47 11.05 9.46 14.77
N ALA A 48 9.80 9.89 14.88
CA ALA A 48 8.81 9.64 13.84
C ALA A 48 9.14 10.52 12.63
N HIS A 49 9.57 9.90 11.52
CA HIS A 49 9.55 10.58 10.23
C HIS A 49 8.20 10.31 9.58
N MET A 50 7.42 11.37 9.40
CA MET A 50 6.13 11.29 8.70
C MET A 50 6.35 11.01 7.23
N SER A 51 5.43 10.25 6.63
CA SER A 51 5.40 10.00 5.19
C SER A 51 5.19 11.31 4.45
N ARG A 52 6.06 11.63 3.48
CA ARG A 52 5.84 12.71 2.52
C ARG A 52 4.84 12.31 1.43
N VAL A 53 4.60 11.01 1.26
CA VAL A 53 3.55 10.48 0.40
C VAL A 53 2.24 10.38 1.18
N LEU A 54 1.22 11.11 0.75
CA LEU A 54 -0.14 11.03 1.26
C LEU A 54 -1.00 10.14 0.38
N PHE A 55 -1.84 9.35 1.03
CA PHE A 55 -2.80 8.44 0.43
C PHE A 55 -4.20 8.98 0.71
N VAL A 56 -4.95 9.30 -0.34
CA VAL A 56 -6.30 9.84 -0.21
C VAL A 56 -7.27 8.85 -0.84
N PRO A 57 -7.78 7.89 -0.05
CA PRO A 57 -8.78 6.95 -0.54
C PRO A 57 -10.14 7.64 -0.64
N GLN A 58 -10.84 7.43 -1.76
CA GLN A 58 -12.27 7.71 -1.84
C GLN A 58 -13.04 6.43 -1.59
N VAL A 59 -13.76 6.39 -0.48
CA VAL A 59 -14.49 5.21 -0.02
C VAL A 59 -15.98 5.53 0.00
N SER A 60 -16.80 4.60 -0.47
CA SER A 60 -18.25 4.66 -0.31
C SER A 60 -18.74 3.45 0.47
N HIS A 61 -19.80 3.61 1.22
CA HIS A 61 -20.53 2.50 1.83
C HIS A 61 -21.68 2.10 0.92
N ARG A 62 -21.86 0.79 0.71
CA ARG A 62 -23.09 0.25 0.11
C ARG A 62 -23.99 -0.19 1.26
N ASN A 63 -25.26 0.24 1.25
CA ASN A 63 -26.26 -0.04 2.29
C ASN A 63 -26.11 -1.44 2.88
N GLY A 64 -25.55 -1.53 4.09
CA GLY A 64 -25.44 -2.78 4.84
C GLY A 64 -24.00 -3.21 5.14
N GLU A 65 -23.22 -3.63 4.14
CA GLU A 65 -22.18 -4.64 4.42
C GLU A 65 -20.89 -4.58 3.58
N ASN A 66 -20.59 -3.48 2.87
CA ASN A 66 -19.31 -3.40 2.14
C ASN A 66 -18.72 -1.99 2.07
N TYR A 67 -17.42 -1.88 2.36
CA TYR A 67 -16.58 -0.72 2.07
C TYR A 67 -16.11 -0.81 0.61
N VAL A 68 -16.36 0.22 -0.19
CA VAL A 68 -15.96 0.22 -1.60
C VAL A 68 -14.94 1.33 -1.86
N LEU A 69 -13.70 0.95 -2.14
CA LEU A 69 -12.66 1.88 -2.59
C LEU A 69 -12.93 2.26 -4.05
N LYS A 70 -13.45 3.46 -4.24
CA LYS A 70 -13.79 4.04 -5.55
C LYS A 70 -12.58 4.53 -6.29
N SER A 71 -11.65 5.16 -5.58
CA SER A 71 -10.40 5.65 -6.15
C SER A 71 -9.36 5.82 -5.05
N LEU A 72 -8.09 5.89 -5.44
CA LEU A 72 -6.98 6.20 -4.56
C LEU A 72 -6.12 7.27 -5.23
N ALA A 73 -6.00 8.42 -4.59
CA ALA A 73 -5.12 9.49 -5.04
C ALA A 73 -3.85 9.55 -4.18
N PHE A 74 -2.75 9.96 -4.81
CA PHE A 74 -1.46 10.08 -4.17
C PHE A 74 -0.97 11.52 -4.29
N TYR A 75 -0.45 12.06 -3.20
CA TYR A 75 0.16 13.38 -3.18
C TYR A 75 1.54 13.31 -2.55
N VAL A 76 2.47 14.10 -3.07
CA VAL A 76 3.83 14.19 -2.55
C VAL A 76 4.02 15.57 -1.93
N ILE A 77 4.44 15.60 -0.68
CA ILE A 77 4.81 16.82 0.01
C ILE A 77 6.31 17.04 -0.19
N GLY A 78 6.67 18.06 -0.95
CA GLY A 78 8.07 18.36 -1.29
C GLY A 78 8.63 17.39 -2.34
N GLU A 79 9.95 17.23 -2.37
CA GLU A 79 10.62 16.43 -3.39
C GLU A 79 10.78 14.96 -2.95
N CYS A 80 10.32 14.05 -3.82
CA CYS A 80 10.60 12.61 -3.79
C CYS A 80 10.97 12.16 -5.21
N PRO A 81 12.26 12.27 -5.59
CA PRO A 81 12.71 11.95 -6.94
C PRO A 81 12.41 10.50 -7.31
N ARG A 82 11.93 10.24 -8.54
CA ARG A 82 11.59 8.89 -9.06
C ARG A 82 10.22 8.33 -8.60
N LEU A 83 9.41 9.11 -7.89
CA LEU A 83 8.08 8.65 -7.44
C LEU A 83 7.01 8.74 -8.54
N GLU A 84 7.09 9.73 -9.44
CA GLU A 84 6.06 9.98 -10.47
C GLU A 84 5.77 8.73 -11.33
N GLY A 85 6.80 8.06 -11.86
CA GLY A 85 6.61 6.84 -12.67
C GLY A 85 6.16 5.61 -11.87
N VAL A 86 6.34 5.61 -10.55
CA VAL A 86 5.90 4.52 -9.66
C VAL A 86 4.42 4.65 -9.31
N LEU A 87 3.94 5.89 -9.17
CA LEU A 87 2.52 6.19 -8.96
C LEU A 87 1.69 5.96 -10.23
N GLU A 88 2.30 6.11 -11.41
CA GLU A 88 1.64 5.89 -12.71
C GLU A 88 1.57 4.42 -13.14
N ASN A 89 2.34 3.52 -12.51
CA ASN A 89 2.34 2.09 -12.85
C ASN A 89 1.15 1.33 -12.22
N GLU A 90 -0.05 1.71 -12.67
CA GLU A 90 -1.34 1.26 -12.16
C GLU A 90 -1.71 -0.21 -12.45
N LYS A 91 -0.93 -0.93 -13.29
CA LYS A 91 -1.10 -2.38 -13.42
C LYS A 91 -0.94 -3.09 -12.06
N GLY A 92 -0.33 -2.44 -11.06
CA GLY A 92 -0.11 -2.96 -9.72
C GLY A 92 -1.34 -3.02 -8.80
N LEU A 93 -2.28 -2.07 -8.80
CA LEU A 93 -3.27 -1.98 -7.70
C LEU A 93 -4.38 -3.05 -7.77
N LYS A 94 -4.92 -3.29 -8.97
CA LYS A 94 -5.95 -4.32 -9.15
C LYS A 94 -5.37 -5.73 -9.02
N GLY A 95 -4.18 -5.96 -9.59
CA GLY A 95 -3.46 -7.22 -9.37
C GLY A 95 -3.06 -7.42 -7.92
N LEU A 96 -2.69 -6.35 -7.20
CA LEU A 96 -2.41 -6.41 -5.77
C LEU A 96 -3.67 -6.75 -4.96
N TYR A 97 -4.82 -6.22 -5.36
CA TYR A 97 -6.10 -6.59 -4.77
C TYR A 97 -6.45 -8.06 -5.03
N ASP A 98 -6.25 -8.55 -6.25
CA ASP A 98 -6.47 -9.96 -6.59
C ASP A 98 -5.55 -10.89 -5.78
N GLU A 99 -4.30 -10.52 -5.54
CA GLU A 99 -3.39 -11.27 -4.66
C GLU A 99 -3.80 -11.16 -3.18
N PHE A 100 -4.20 -9.97 -2.71
CA PHE A 100 -4.71 -9.77 -1.36
C PHE A 100 -5.93 -10.67 -1.10
N GLU A 101 -6.90 -10.73 -2.01
CA GLU A 101 -8.10 -11.56 -1.87
C GLU A 101 -7.78 -13.06 -1.72
N LYS A 102 -6.69 -13.55 -2.32
CA LYS A 102 -6.26 -14.96 -2.19
C LYS A 102 -5.70 -15.29 -0.81
N VAL A 103 -5.14 -14.29 -0.11
CA VAL A 103 -4.36 -14.51 1.12
C VAL A 103 -4.96 -13.83 2.35
N LYS A 104 -6.01 -13.01 2.19
CA LYS A 104 -6.58 -12.17 3.25
C LYS A 104 -6.98 -12.97 4.49
N ASP A 105 -7.59 -14.14 4.34
CA ASP A 105 -8.04 -14.94 5.48
C ASP A 105 -6.86 -15.45 6.33
N ASN A 106 -5.79 -15.90 5.66
CA ASN A 106 -4.57 -16.35 6.33
C ASN A 106 -3.77 -15.19 6.94
N TYR A 107 -3.89 -13.99 6.37
CA TYR A 107 -3.29 -12.78 6.92
C TYR A 107 -4.05 -12.29 8.15
N LEU A 108 -5.39 -12.28 8.09
CA LEU A 108 -6.30 -11.90 9.16
C LEU A 108 -6.18 -12.84 10.38
N ALA A 109 -5.94 -14.13 10.14
CA ALA A 109 -5.69 -15.10 11.21
C ALA A 109 -4.29 -14.95 11.87
N GLY A 110 -3.43 -14.07 11.36
CA GLY A 110 -2.05 -13.91 11.83
C GLY A 110 -1.13 -15.09 11.51
N GLU A 111 -1.60 -16.03 10.67
CA GLU A 111 -0.89 -17.25 10.27
C GLU A 111 0.15 -16.96 9.17
N SER A 112 -0.07 -15.91 8.39
CA SER A 112 0.87 -15.42 7.38
C SER A 112 1.84 -14.42 7.99
N LYS A 113 3.15 -14.61 7.76
CA LYS A 113 4.13 -13.60 8.17
C LYS A 113 4.14 -12.48 7.13
N LEU A 114 4.43 -11.25 7.55
CA LEU A 114 4.73 -10.10 6.66
C LEU A 114 5.72 -10.46 5.52
N LYS A 115 6.56 -11.49 5.74
CA LYS A 115 7.48 -12.08 4.74
C LYS A 115 6.79 -12.67 3.51
N ASP A 116 5.61 -13.24 3.67
CA ASP A 116 4.87 -13.90 2.59
C ASP A 116 4.29 -12.85 1.63
N PHE A 117 3.99 -11.66 2.16
CA PHE A 117 3.72 -10.46 1.37
C PHE A 117 4.96 -9.87 0.72
N TYR A 118 6.13 -9.90 1.38
CA TYR A 118 7.38 -9.51 0.72
C TYR A 118 7.74 -10.42 -0.45
N ALA A 119 7.26 -11.66 -0.50
CA ALA A 119 7.41 -12.52 -1.68
C ALA A 119 6.66 -11.98 -2.92
N LEU A 120 5.55 -11.27 -2.72
CA LEU A 120 4.85 -10.54 -3.80
C LEU A 120 5.66 -9.34 -4.31
N PHE A 121 6.67 -8.91 -3.55
CA PHE A 121 7.50 -7.75 -3.84
C PHE A 121 8.98 -8.13 -3.70
N PRO A 122 9.54 -8.88 -4.67
CA PRO A 122 10.93 -9.33 -4.60
C PRO A 122 11.93 -8.18 -4.42
N ASN A 123 11.56 -6.95 -4.80
CA ASN A 123 12.36 -5.73 -4.60
C ASN A 123 12.21 -5.10 -3.20
N CYS A 124 11.24 -5.51 -2.38
CA CYS A 124 11.09 -5.11 -0.97
C CYS A 124 12.08 -5.84 -0.06
N GLY A 125 12.31 -7.13 -0.33
CA GLY A 125 13.28 -7.95 0.40
C GLY A 125 14.66 -7.51 -0.05
N GLY A 126 15.44 -6.92 0.86
CA GLY A 126 16.83 -6.59 0.58
C GLY A 126 17.52 -7.80 -0.05
N SER A 127 17.92 -7.66 -1.30
CA SER A 127 18.78 -8.62 -1.97
C SER A 127 20.12 -8.66 -1.22
N LYS A 128 20.19 -9.58 -0.26
CA LYS A 128 21.35 -10.09 0.48
C LYS A 128 22.15 -9.09 1.33
#